data_AF-A0A952DV04-F1
#
_entry.id   AF-A0A952DV04-F1
#
_cell.length_a   1.000
_cell.length_b   1.000
_cell.length_c   1.000
_cell.angle_alpha   90.00
_cell.angle_beta   90.00
_cell.angle_gamma   90.00
#
_symmetry.space_group_name_H-M   'P 1'
#
loop_
_entity.id
_entity.type
_entity.pdbx_description
1 polymer ?
#
loop_
_entity_poly.entity_id
_entity_poly.type
_entity_poly.pdbx_seq_one_letter_code
_entity_poly.pdbx_strand_id
1 'polypeptide(L)'
;MTKNKSKPIALLLAGLLWVSFAQAQDSANASGGDATGSGGAVAYSIGQVVYTSITGSSGSVDQGVQHAYEIFTVEIKETVLNISLTAFPNPTTDNLTLQISNYNNEKLSFQLYDMQGKLL
;
A
#
# COMPACT_ATOMS: atom_id res chain seq x y z
N MET A 1 25.60 20.09 30.32
CA MET A 1 24.92 18.78 30.55
C MET A 1 25.42 17.78 29.51
N THR A 2 26.33 16.87 29.88
CA THR A 2 26.83 15.82 29.00
C THR A 2 25.79 14.70 28.91
N LYS A 3 25.17 14.50 27.74
CA LYS A 3 24.21 13.40 27.54
C LYS A 3 24.95 12.07 27.64
N ASN A 4 24.57 11.24 28.61
CA ASN A 4 25.15 9.92 28.79
C ASN A 4 24.76 8.97 27.65
N LYS A 5 25.71 8.68 26.75
CA LYS A 5 25.50 7.85 25.54
C LYS A 5 25.49 6.35 25.82
N SER A 6 25.83 5.87 27.03
CA SER A 6 25.88 4.43 27.31
C SER A 6 24.49 3.79 27.45
N LYS A 7 23.52 4.53 27.98
CA LYS A 7 22.12 4.08 28.14
C LYS A 7 21.45 3.71 26.81
N PRO A 8 21.49 4.54 25.75
CA PRO A 8 20.89 4.16 24.46
C PRO A 8 21.63 3.00 23.79
N ILE A 9 22.95 2.87 23.98
CA ILE A 9 23.73 1.73 23.45
C ILE A 9 23.31 0.42 24.13
N ALA A 10 23.14 0.43 25.45
CA ALA A 10 22.67 -0.74 26.18
C ALA A 10 21.25 -1.15 25.76
N LEU A 11 20.36 -0.18 25.50
CA LEU A 11 19.00 -0.44 25.01
C LEU A 11 19.00 -1.06 23.60
N LEU A 12 19.87 -0.57 22.71
CA LEU A 12 20.03 -1.13 21.36
C LEU A 12 20.54 -2.57 21.41
N LEU A 13 21.58 -2.83 22.22
CA LEU A 13 22.14 -4.17 22.41
C LEU A 13 21.12 -5.15 23.00
N ALA A 14 20.33 -4.70 23.97
CA ALA A 14 19.21 -5.47 24.50
C ALA A 14 18.20 -5.78 23.38
N GLY A 15 17.78 -4.80 22.58
CA GLY A 15 16.87 -5.03 21.46
C GLY A 15 17.40 -6.07 20.45
N LEU A 16 18.68 -5.98 20.07
CA LEU A 16 19.30 -6.90 19.11
C LEU A 16 19.38 -8.34 19.62
N LEU A 17 19.61 -8.56 20.91
CA LEU A 17 19.66 -9.90 21.51
C LEU A 17 18.29 -10.60 21.48
N TRP A 18 17.19 -9.84 21.52
CA TRP A 18 15.83 -10.41 21.54
C TRP A 18 15.33 -10.84 20.17
N VAL A 19 15.84 -10.25 19.09
CA VAL A 19 15.46 -10.63 17.71
C VAL A 19 15.80 -12.10 17.40
N SER A 20 16.82 -12.66 18.07
CA SER A 20 17.26 -14.06 17.89
C SER A 20 16.24 -15.09 18.41
N PHE A 21 15.23 -14.67 19.18
CA PHE A 21 14.17 -15.54 19.70
C PHE A 21 12.87 -15.44 18.91
N ALA A 22 12.84 -14.65 17.82
CA ALA A 22 11.67 -14.60 16.96
C ALA A 22 11.46 -15.97 16.30
N GLN A 23 10.27 -16.55 16.48
CA GLN A 23 9.84 -17.74 15.75
C GLN A 23 8.87 -17.30 14.66
N ALA A 24 9.03 -17.85 13.47
CA ALA A 24 8.08 -17.67 12.38
C ALA A 24 6.98 -18.75 12.45
N GLN A 25 5.98 -18.60 11.59
CA GLN A 25 4.99 -19.66 11.37
C GLN A 25 5.68 -20.89 10.77
N ASP A 26 5.33 -22.07 11.26
CA ASP A 26 5.84 -23.35 10.75
C ASP A 26 4.66 -24.30 10.50
N SER A 27 4.86 -25.28 9.62
CA SER A 27 3.84 -26.28 9.30
C SER A 27 4.39 -27.69 9.36
N ALA A 28 3.57 -28.61 9.86
CA ALA A 28 3.85 -30.03 9.78
C ALA A 28 3.39 -30.55 8.41
N ASN A 29 4.34 -30.79 7.51
CA ASN A 29 4.10 -31.31 6.17
C ASN A 29 4.67 -32.72 6.06
N ALA A 30 4.02 -33.57 5.26
CA ALA A 30 4.57 -34.87 4.88
C ALA A 30 5.71 -34.71 3.85
N SER A 31 5.62 -33.71 2.99
CA SER A 31 6.62 -33.34 1.98
C SER A 31 6.39 -31.91 1.49
N GLY A 32 7.32 -31.34 0.71
CA GLY A 32 7.21 -30.00 0.14
C GLY A 32 8.45 -29.62 -0.67
N GLY A 33 8.42 -28.43 -1.27
CA GLY A 33 9.57 -27.88 -2.01
C GLY A 33 9.21 -26.70 -2.89
N ASP A 34 10.20 -26.23 -3.66
CA ASP A 34 10.05 -25.16 -4.64
C ASP A 34 10.15 -25.73 -6.06
N ALA A 35 9.19 -25.38 -6.92
CA ALA A 35 9.20 -25.70 -8.33
C ALA A 35 9.41 -24.42 -9.15
N THR A 36 10.27 -24.50 -10.17
CA THR A 36 10.57 -23.39 -11.07
C THR A 36 10.34 -23.81 -12.53
N GLY A 37 9.84 -22.89 -13.35
CA GLY A 37 9.61 -23.12 -14.77
C GLY A 37 9.42 -21.82 -15.55
N SER A 38 9.13 -21.93 -16.84
CA SER A 38 8.91 -20.75 -17.71
C SER A 38 7.72 -19.88 -17.28
N GLY A 39 6.80 -20.43 -16.51
CA GLY A 39 5.64 -19.72 -15.95
C GLY A 39 5.89 -19.06 -14.58
N GLY A 40 7.10 -19.16 -14.01
CA GLY A 40 7.44 -18.61 -12.71
C GLY A 40 7.93 -19.65 -11.69
N ALA A 41 7.86 -19.30 -10.42
CA ALA A 41 8.24 -20.14 -9.30
C ALA A 41 7.05 -20.34 -8.35
N VAL A 42 6.92 -21.54 -7.80
CA VAL A 42 5.87 -21.88 -6.82
C VAL A 42 6.48 -22.72 -5.69
N ALA A 43 6.15 -22.37 -4.46
CA ALA A 43 6.41 -23.20 -3.29
C ALA A 43 5.19 -24.08 -3.01
N TYR A 44 5.39 -25.37 -2.73
CA TYR A 44 4.31 -26.31 -2.47
C TYR A 44 4.52 -27.12 -1.20
N SER A 45 3.42 -27.53 -0.60
CA SER A 45 3.33 -28.25 0.66
C SER A 45 2.39 -29.45 0.51
N ILE A 46 2.79 -30.63 0.98
CA ILE A 46 2.01 -31.87 0.91
C ILE A 46 1.71 -32.35 2.34
N GLY A 47 0.47 -32.72 2.61
CA GLY A 47 0.07 -33.29 3.90
C GLY A 47 -0.09 -32.29 5.04
N GLN A 48 -0.14 -30.99 4.73
CA GLN A 48 -0.53 -29.97 5.71
C GLN A 48 -1.97 -30.22 6.16
N VAL A 49 -2.21 -30.26 7.47
CA VAL A 49 -3.55 -30.51 8.05
C VAL A 49 -4.38 -29.24 8.26
N VAL A 50 -3.75 -28.07 8.19
CA VAL A 50 -4.36 -26.75 8.35
C VAL A 50 -4.24 -25.99 7.03
N TYR A 51 -5.28 -26.05 6.19
CA TYR A 51 -5.28 -25.49 4.82
C TYR A 51 -6.66 -24.93 4.39
N THR A 52 -7.64 -24.93 5.30
CA THR A 52 -9.03 -24.61 4.97
C THR A 52 -9.23 -23.10 4.86
N SER A 53 -9.83 -22.65 3.75
CA SER A 53 -10.36 -21.29 3.62
C SER A 53 -11.81 -21.23 4.10
N ILE A 54 -12.12 -20.30 4.99
CA ILE A 54 -13.45 -20.08 5.54
C ILE A 54 -13.93 -18.70 5.11
N THR A 55 -14.94 -18.68 4.22
CA THR A 55 -15.56 -17.44 3.76
C THR A 55 -16.92 -17.24 4.42
N GLY A 56 -17.17 -16.01 4.91
CA GLY A 56 -18.43 -15.57 5.46
C GLY A 56 -18.85 -14.20 4.91
N SER A 57 -20.03 -13.73 5.31
CA SER A 57 -20.55 -12.42 4.88
C SER A 57 -19.70 -11.23 5.32
N SER A 58 -18.90 -11.40 6.37
CA SER A 58 -18.02 -10.36 6.92
C SER A 58 -16.56 -10.43 6.43
N GLY A 59 -16.19 -11.43 5.61
CA GLY A 59 -14.82 -11.59 5.12
C GLY A 59 -14.41 -13.06 4.94
N SER A 60 -13.13 -13.28 4.61
CA SER A 60 -12.52 -14.61 4.50
C SER A 60 -11.39 -14.76 5.52
N VAL A 61 -11.20 -15.99 6.00
CA VAL A 61 -10.07 -16.39 6.84
C VAL A 61 -9.44 -17.63 6.23
N ASP A 62 -8.18 -17.51 5.84
CA ASP A 62 -7.42 -18.59 5.22
C ASP A 62 -6.49 -19.22 6.25
N GLN A 63 -6.70 -20.51 6.53
CA GLN A 63 -5.82 -21.27 7.41
C GLN A 63 -4.58 -21.76 6.65
N GLY A 64 -3.48 -21.92 7.38
CA GLY A 64 -2.21 -22.41 6.85
C GLY A 64 -1.14 -21.34 6.84
N VAL A 65 0.05 -21.71 6.38
CA VAL A 65 1.24 -20.84 6.36
C VAL A 65 1.64 -20.40 4.95
N GLN A 66 1.14 -21.06 3.92
CA GLN A 66 1.41 -20.70 2.52
C GLN A 66 0.35 -19.71 2.03
N HIS A 67 0.68 -18.42 2.02
CA HIS A 67 -0.15 -17.35 1.47
C HIS A 67 0.58 -16.66 0.33
N ALA A 68 -0.11 -16.48 -0.79
CA ALA A 68 0.45 -15.74 -1.92
C ALA A 68 0.52 -14.25 -1.58
N TYR A 69 1.64 -13.61 -1.92
CA TYR A 69 1.74 -12.16 -1.85
C TYR A 69 1.17 -11.56 -3.14
N GLU A 70 -0.08 -11.12 -3.09
CA GLU A 70 -0.77 -10.53 -4.23
C GLU A 70 -0.70 -9.00 -4.18
N ILE A 71 -0.08 -8.39 -5.19
CA ILE A 71 -0.03 -6.94 -5.35
C ILE A 71 -1.14 -6.55 -6.32
N PHE A 72 -2.22 -5.98 -5.79
CA PHE A 72 -3.30 -5.40 -6.60
C PHE A 72 -3.04 -3.92 -6.85
N THR A 73 -3.02 -3.53 -8.12
CA THR A 73 -3.15 -2.10 -8.48
C THR A 73 -4.60 -1.70 -8.30
N VAL A 74 -4.88 -0.95 -7.23
CA VAL A 74 -6.22 -0.38 -7.01
C VAL A 74 -6.36 0.83 -7.93
N GLU A 75 -7.10 0.69 -9.01
CA GLU A 75 -7.40 1.79 -9.92
C GLU A 75 -8.63 2.56 -9.42
N ILE A 76 -8.47 3.87 -9.20
CA ILE A 76 -9.62 4.76 -9.08
C ILE A 76 -10.10 4.99 -10.50
N LYS A 77 -11.28 4.46 -10.83
CA LYS A 77 -11.97 4.78 -12.07
C LYS A 77 -12.41 6.24 -12.00
N GLU A 78 -11.49 7.16 -12.30
CA GLU A 78 -11.86 8.56 -12.52
C GLU A 78 -12.83 8.60 -13.70
N THR A 79 -13.92 9.35 -13.54
CA THR A 79 -14.79 9.68 -14.68
C THR A 79 -13.90 10.36 -15.71
N VAL A 80 -13.74 9.73 -16.87
CA VAL A 80 -13.01 10.31 -18.00
C VAL A 80 -13.81 11.52 -18.47
N LEU A 81 -13.53 12.68 -17.88
CA LEU A 81 -14.02 13.94 -18.35
C LEU A 81 -13.19 14.27 -19.60
N ASN A 82 -13.85 14.46 -20.73
CA ASN A 82 -13.19 14.90 -21.97
C ASN A 82 -12.72 16.36 -21.92
N ILE A 83 -12.70 16.98 -20.74
CA ILE A 83 -12.18 18.34 -20.52
C ILE A 83 -10.75 18.26 -20.03
N SER A 84 -9.86 19.06 -20.60
CA SER A 84 -8.49 19.21 -20.12
C SER A 84 -8.38 20.54 -19.38
N LEU A 85 -7.97 20.50 -18.11
CA LEU A 85 -7.75 21.66 -17.25
C LEU A 85 -6.30 21.67 -16.79
N THR A 86 -5.60 22.78 -17.03
CA THR A 86 -4.24 23.00 -16.52
C THR A 86 -4.17 24.35 -15.81
N ALA A 87 -3.31 24.43 -14.79
CA ALA A 87 -3.16 25.61 -13.95
C ALA A 87 -1.68 26.01 -13.89
N PHE A 88 -1.35 27.27 -14.17
CA PHE A 88 0.03 27.76 -14.15
C PHE A 88 0.17 29.22 -13.69
N PRO A 89 1.31 29.58 -13.08
CA PRO A 89 2.39 28.67 -12.63
C PRO A 89 1.94 27.85 -11.42
N ASN A 90 2.32 26.57 -11.33
CA ASN A 90 2.15 25.74 -10.14
C ASN A 90 3.56 25.34 -9.64
N PRO A 91 4.05 25.85 -8.49
CA PRO A 91 3.38 26.70 -7.49
C PRO A 91 3.09 28.15 -7.93
N THR A 92 1.99 28.74 -7.43
CA THR A 92 1.56 30.12 -7.71
C THR A 92 1.86 31.07 -6.54
N THR A 93 2.26 32.31 -6.82
CA THR A 93 2.45 33.36 -5.79
C THR A 93 1.35 34.43 -5.85
N ASP A 94 1.09 34.99 -7.04
CA ASP A 94 0.14 36.11 -7.19
C ASP A 94 -1.01 35.79 -8.17
N ASN A 95 -0.69 35.50 -9.43
CA ASN A 95 -1.69 35.30 -10.49
C ASN A 95 -1.77 33.83 -10.90
N LEU A 96 -2.97 33.25 -10.82
CA LEU A 96 -3.28 31.92 -11.32
C LEU A 96 -3.92 32.00 -12.71
N THR A 97 -3.32 31.34 -13.69
CA THR A 97 -3.93 31.16 -15.01
C THR A 97 -4.50 29.76 -15.12
N LEU A 98 -5.79 29.66 -15.47
CA LEU A 98 -6.45 28.40 -15.80
C LEU A 98 -6.57 28.28 -17.33
N GLN A 99 -5.96 27.26 -17.90
CA GLN A 99 -6.12 26.90 -19.31
C GLN A 99 -7.04 25.70 -19.42
N ILE A 100 -8.15 25.90 -20.12
CA ILE A 100 -9.20 24.90 -20.33
C ILE A 100 -9.23 24.57 -21.83
N SER A 101 -9.26 23.28 -22.15
CA SER A 101 -9.30 22.76 -23.51
C SER A 101 -10.35 21.65 -23.61
N ASN A 102 -10.82 21.39 -24.83
CA ASN A 102 -11.82 20.35 -25.12
C ASN A 102 -13.14 20.51 -24.34
N TYR A 103 -13.62 21.76 -24.20
CA TYR A 103 -14.93 22.08 -23.64
C TYR A 103 -15.91 22.47 -24.76
N ASN A 104 -17.20 22.15 -24.61
CA ASN A 104 -18.23 22.39 -25.62
C ASN A 104 -18.70 23.86 -25.72
N ASN A 105 -17.83 24.83 -25.40
CA ASN A 105 -18.19 26.26 -25.30
C ASN A 105 -19.37 26.57 -24.36
N GLU A 106 -19.59 25.71 -23.37
CA GLU A 106 -20.59 25.94 -22.32
C GLU A 106 -20.14 27.05 -21.36
N LYS A 107 -21.11 27.64 -20.64
CA LYS A 107 -20.81 28.67 -19.65
C LYS A 107 -20.07 28.06 -18.45
N LEU A 108 -18.81 28.44 -18.30
CA LEU A 108 -17.98 27.97 -17.18
C LEU A 108 -18.17 28.86 -15.95
N SER A 109 -18.13 28.25 -14.77
CA SER A 109 -18.14 28.93 -13.47
C SER A 109 -16.97 28.42 -12.65
N PHE A 110 -16.28 29.31 -11.96
CA PHE A 110 -15.08 28.99 -11.19
C PHE A 110 -15.22 29.52 -9.76
N GLN A 111 -14.70 28.78 -8.80
CA GLN A 111 -14.68 29.13 -7.38
C GLN A 111 -13.30 28.79 -6.84
N LEU A 112 -12.73 29.73 -6.08
CA LEU A 112 -11.43 29.54 -5.43
C LEU A 112 -11.67 29.39 -3.93
N TYR A 113 -11.09 28.37 -3.32
CA TYR A 113 -11.24 28.08 -1.89
C TYR A 113 -9.88 28.10 -1.20
N ASP A 114 -9.85 28.59 0.03
CA ASP A 114 -8.68 28.46 0.90
C ASP A 114 -8.57 27.05 1.51
N MET A 115 -7.48 26.81 2.24
CA MET A 115 -7.23 25.52 2.90
C MET A 115 -8.23 25.19 4.02
N GLN A 116 -9.04 26.15 4.46
CA GLN A 116 -10.11 25.97 5.43
C GLN A 116 -11.47 25.74 4.75
N GLY A 117 -11.53 25.73 3.41
CA GLY A 117 -12.75 25.55 2.64
C GLY A 117 -13.60 26.82 2.52
N LYS A 118 -13.05 28.00 2.83
CA LYS A 118 -13.74 29.29 2.64
C LYS A 118 -13.57 29.76 1.20
N LEU A 119 -14.67 30.22 0.60
CA LEU A 119 -14.65 30.86 -0.72
C LEU A 119 -13.86 32.18 -0.65
N LEU A 120 -12.88 32.33 -1.54
CA LEU A 120 -12.06 33.54 -1.73
C LEU A 120 -12.70 34.50 -2.74
#